data_AF-A0A316VG73-F1
#
_entry.id   AF-A0A316VG73-F1
#
_cell.length_a   1.000
_cell.length_b   1.000
_cell.length_c   1.000
_cell.angle_alpha   90.00
_cell.angle_beta   90.00
_cell.angle_gamma   90.00
#
_symmetry.space_group_name_H-M   'P 1'
#
loop_
_entity.id
_entity.type
_entity.pdbx_description
1 polymer ?
#
loop_
_entity_poly.entity_id
_entity_poly.type
_entity_poly.pdbx_seq_one_letter_code
_entity_poly.pdbx_strand_id
1 'polypeptide(L)'
;MAIFNRKGKNANRSDDGGSSGGAEKKAFTQRKPANTAFKQQRLKAWQPILTPKTVLPTFFLIGLIFAPIGAVLYYYASQVSEFTLDYTDCYKQSDSITEMPSDKYNFNIVGNADPFPFSAPAWHTVANTSAPTGKACEIFFTLTNTLQPTVLLYYKLTNYYQNHRRYVKSIDMNQLIGKNVSASSLQGGNCKPLGEIDGKGIYPCGLIANSMFNDTIFDPVLLNAPTTTKRQESGATKQYVMSEKNIIWPGEKKKYLKTSQDPNELAPPPYWRGSFPTGVIAPYSYPNGYSTNQIYDPSDDEHFMVWMSVAGLPTFRKLYKRNDNDALQSGRYSIMIFDNYPVDMFHGTKSIVISTVTWVGGRSVFLGAAFIATAALCVLLGLIFTARHLIRPRKLGDLSMLSWNE
;
A
#
# COMPACT_ATOMS: atom_id res chain seq x y z
N MET A 1 27.84 -19.15 -0.38
CA MET A 1 28.80 -19.85 0.49
C MET A 1 28.35 -21.30 0.60
N ALA A 2 29.08 -22.25 0.02
CA ALA A 2 28.83 -23.67 0.23
C ALA A 2 29.95 -24.22 1.12
N ILE A 3 29.54 -24.66 2.31
CA ILE A 3 30.36 -25.16 3.41
C ILE A 3 30.87 -26.56 3.03
N PHE A 4 32.19 -26.74 3.02
CA PHE A 4 32.83 -28.04 2.84
C PHE A 4 32.62 -28.90 4.09
N ASN A 5 31.89 -30.01 3.96
CA ASN A 5 31.83 -31.04 4.98
C ASN A 5 32.65 -32.25 4.53
N ARG A 6 33.86 -32.39 5.08
CA ARG A 6 34.80 -33.46 4.77
C ARG A 6 34.51 -34.64 5.70
N LYS A 7 33.71 -35.61 5.24
CA LYS A 7 33.56 -36.90 5.92
C LYS A 7 34.67 -37.84 5.49
N GLY A 8 35.54 -38.18 6.43
CA GLY A 8 36.57 -39.20 6.27
C GLY A 8 35.97 -40.61 6.16
N LYS A 9 36.70 -41.50 5.50
CA LYS A 9 36.52 -42.94 5.64
C LYS A 9 37.90 -43.61 5.54
N ASN A 10 38.31 -44.20 6.67
CA ASN A 10 39.44 -45.11 6.80
C ASN A 10 39.23 -46.36 5.93
N ALA A 11 40.30 -46.85 5.33
CA ALA A 11 40.51 -48.28 5.10
C ALA A 11 42.02 -48.58 5.10
N ASN A 12 42.45 -49.32 6.12
CA ASN A 12 43.79 -49.88 6.31
C ASN A 12 44.24 -50.77 5.14
N ARG A 13 45.54 -50.76 4.81
CA ARG A 13 46.43 -51.92 5.02
C ARG A 13 47.88 -51.66 4.59
N SER A 14 48.76 -51.69 5.60
CA SER A 14 50.14 -52.23 5.62
C SER A 14 51.15 -51.78 4.56
N ASP A 15 51.99 -50.83 4.96
CA ASP A 15 53.39 -50.73 4.55
C ASP A 15 54.23 -51.69 5.40
N ASP A 16 55.11 -52.47 4.75
CA ASP A 16 56.39 -52.86 5.36
C ASP A 16 57.49 -52.84 4.29
N GLY A 17 58.70 -52.52 4.75
CA GLY A 17 59.72 -51.77 4.02
C GLY A 17 60.43 -52.48 2.86
N GLY A 18 61.03 -51.66 2.00
CA GLY A 18 61.87 -52.12 0.89
C GLY A 18 62.55 -50.98 0.13
N SER A 19 63.70 -50.54 0.65
CA SER A 19 64.62 -49.57 0.05
C SER A 19 65.20 -50.05 -1.29
N SER A 20 65.30 -49.18 -2.29
CA SER A 20 66.49 -49.04 -3.15
C SER A 20 66.30 -47.92 -4.19
N GLY A 21 67.37 -47.14 -4.36
CA GLY A 21 67.40 -45.96 -5.22
C GLY A 21 67.35 -46.29 -6.72
N GLY A 22 66.73 -45.38 -7.47
CA GLY A 22 66.71 -45.39 -8.92
C GLY A 22 66.13 -44.09 -9.47
N ALA A 23 67.00 -43.26 -10.06
CA ALA A 23 66.78 -42.12 -10.95
C ALA A 23 65.40 -41.40 -10.88
N GLU A 24 65.41 -40.14 -10.42
CA GLU A 24 64.32 -39.18 -10.66
C GLU A 24 64.04 -39.04 -12.18
N LYS A 25 63.06 -39.78 -12.68
CA LYS A 25 62.31 -39.35 -13.86
C LYS A 25 61.33 -38.30 -13.38
N LYS A 26 61.60 -37.02 -13.65
CA LYS A 26 60.66 -35.92 -13.40
C LYS A 26 59.29 -36.35 -13.96
N ALA A 27 58.34 -36.61 -13.06
CA ALA A 27 56.98 -36.93 -13.44
C ALA A 27 56.47 -35.77 -14.30
N PHE A 28 56.15 -36.06 -15.56
CA PHE A 28 55.55 -35.09 -16.45
C PHE A 28 54.30 -34.55 -15.75
N THR A 29 54.33 -33.30 -15.29
CA THR A 29 53.21 -32.71 -14.56
C THR A 29 52.08 -32.60 -15.58
N GLN A 30 51.11 -33.50 -15.52
CA GLN A 30 50.07 -33.59 -16.52
C GLN A 30 49.18 -32.34 -16.39
N ARG A 31 49.47 -31.30 -17.20
CA ARG A 31 48.70 -30.04 -17.25
C ARG A 31 47.33 -30.21 -17.92
N LYS A 32 46.82 -31.43 -18.00
CA LYS A 32 45.54 -31.71 -18.63
C LYS A 32 44.42 -31.22 -17.71
N PRO A 33 43.52 -30.36 -18.18
CA PRO A 33 42.37 -29.96 -17.39
C PRO A 33 41.54 -31.20 -17.03
N ALA A 34 41.00 -31.23 -15.81
CA ALA A 34 40.22 -32.37 -15.34
C ALA A 34 39.01 -32.61 -16.26
N ASN A 35 38.79 -33.87 -16.60
CA ASN A 35 37.74 -34.31 -17.52
C ASN A 35 36.39 -34.45 -16.77
N THR A 36 35.87 -33.34 -16.26
CA THR A 36 34.55 -33.29 -15.62
C THR A 36 33.54 -32.59 -16.50
N ALA A 37 32.26 -32.97 -16.42
CA ALA A 37 31.19 -32.36 -17.21
C ALA A 37 31.12 -30.83 -17.05
N PHE A 38 31.41 -30.31 -15.85
CA PHE A 38 31.49 -28.87 -15.59
C PHE A 38 32.67 -28.20 -16.32
N LYS A 39 33.90 -28.72 -16.14
CA LYS A 39 35.10 -28.12 -16.75
C LYS A 39 35.17 -28.27 -18.27
N GLN A 40 34.50 -29.29 -18.81
CA GLN A 40 34.43 -29.56 -20.24
C GLN A 40 33.18 -28.98 -20.91
N GLN A 41 32.34 -28.21 -20.17
CA GLN A 41 31.09 -27.63 -20.68
C GLN A 41 30.10 -28.65 -21.26
N ARG A 42 30.08 -29.86 -20.69
CA ARG A 42 29.19 -30.97 -21.05
C ARG A 42 28.13 -31.23 -19.98
N LEU A 43 27.70 -30.18 -19.29
CA LEU A 43 26.61 -30.29 -18.33
C LEU A 43 25.34 -30.71 -19.06
N LYS A 44 24.47 -31.47 -18.37
CA LYS A 44 23.14 -31.80 -18.89
C LYS A 44 22.38 -30.49 -19.09
N ALA A 45 22.14 -30.14 -20.35
CA ALA A 45 21.41 -28.95 -20.74
C ALA A 45 20.16 -29.35 -21.52
N TRP A 46 19.10 -28.58 -21.35
CA TRP A 46 17.93 -28.63 -22.22
C TRP A 46 17.95 -27.40 -23.12
N GLN A 47 17.92 -27.63 -24.43
CA GLN A 47 17.92 -26.56 -25.42
C GLN A 47 16.51 -26.49 -26.05
N PRO A 48 15.67 -25.52 -25.64
CA PRO A 48 14.34 -25.37 -26.20
C PRO A 48 14.43 -24.84 -27.63
N ILE A 49 14.26 -25.72 -28.60
CA ILE A 49 14.10 -25.31 -30.00
C ILE A 49 12.64 -24.90 -30.20
N LEU A 50 12.44 -23.64 -30.61
CA LEU A 50 11.13 -23.08 -30.88
C LEU A 50 10.59 -23.65 -32.20
N THR A 51 9.76 -24.69 -32.11
CA THR A 51 9.10 -25.30 -33.28
C THR A 51 7.63 -24.91 -33.31
N PRO A 52 6.97 -24.85 -34.49
CA PRO A 52 5.54 -24.56 -34.56
C PRO A 52 4.68 -25.51 -33.71
N LYS A 53 5.10 -26.79 -33.60
CA LYS A 53 4.42 -27.81 -32.78
C LYS A 53 4.45 -27.52 -31.28
N THR A 54 5.47 -26.83 -30.80
CA THR A 54 5.58 -26.46 -29.38
C THR A 54 5.05 -25.05 -29.12
N VAL A 55 5.35 -24.10 -30.00
CA VAL A 55 5.02 -22.68 -29.81
C VAL A 55 3.53 -22.37 -30.04
N LEU A 56 2.91 -22.92 -31.09
CA LEU A 56 1.51 -22.61 -31.41
C LEU A 56 0.54 -23.05 -30.29
N PRO A 57 0.61 -24.28 -29.75
CA PRO A 57 -0.24 -24.66 -28.64
C PRO A 57 -0.02 -23.81 -27.39
N THR A 58 1.21 -23.36 -27.12
CA THR A 58 1.51 -22.48 -25.97
C THR A 58 0.76 -21.15 -26.06
N PHE A 59 0.68 -20.52 -27.24
CA PHE A 59 -0.07 -19.27 -27.41
C PHE A 59 -1.56 -19.43 -27.09
N PHE A 60 -2.20 -20.49 -27.61
CA PHE A 60 -3.61 -20.77 -27.33
C PHE A 60 -3.85 -21.17 -25.88
N LEU A 61 -2.92 -21.92 -25.27
CA LEU A 61 -3.00 -22.30 -23.85
C LEU A 61 -2.93 -21.07 -22.93
N ILE A 62 -2.01 -20.14 -23.20
CA ILE A 62 -1.93 -18.88 -22.44
C ILE A 62 -3.23 -18.10 -22.59
N GLY A 63 -3.75 -17.96 -23.81
CA GLY A 63 -5.02 -17.28 -24.07
C GLY A 63 -6.20 -17.91 -23.32
N LEU A 64 -6.30 -19.25 -23.36
CA LEU A 64 -7.36 -20.01 -22.71
C LEU A 64 -7.33 -19.91 -21.18
N ILE A 65 -6.14 -19.77 -20.58
CA ILE A 65 -5.99 -19.58 -19.12
C ILE A 65 -6.20 -18.12 -18.73
N PHE A 66 -5.63 -17.17 -19.47
CA PHE A 66 -5.63 -15.76 -19.08
C PHE A 66 -6.98 -15.09 -19.32
N ALA A 67 -7.75 -15.51 -20.33
CA ALA A 67 -9.08 -14.96 -20.60
C ALA A 67 -10.07 -15.15 -19.43
N PRO A 68 -10.31 -16.37 -18.89
CA PRO A 68 -11.22 -16.56 -17.77
C PRO A 68 -10.70 -15.90 -16.49
N ILE A 69 -9.40 -15.95 -16.21
CA ILE A 69 -8.81 -15.25 -15.06
C ILE A 69 -9.05 -13.74 -15.17
N GLY A 70 -8.76 -13.15 -16.33
CA GLY A 70 -8.96 -11.73 -16.59
C GLY A 70 -10.44 -11.32 -16.48
N ALA A 71 -11.35 -12.13 -17.01
CA ALA A 71 -12.79 -11.90 -16.92
C ALA A 71 -13.29 -11.92 -15.46
N VAL A 72 -12.86 -12.91 -14.68
CA VAL A 72 -13.20 -13.02 -13.25
C VAL A 72 -12.66 -11.82 -12.48
N LEU A 73 -11.38 -11.46 -12.66
CA LEU A 73 -10.77 -10.30 -12.01
C LEU A 73 -11.48 -9.00 -12.38
N TYR A 74 -11.82 -8.82 -13.66
CA TYR A 74 -12.55 -7.65 -14.15
C TYR A 74 -13.94 -7.56 -13.52
N TYR A 75 -14.67 -8.67 -13.47
CA TYR A 75 -16.00 -8.75 -12.87
C TYR A 75 -15.95 -8.32 -11.40
N TYR A 76 -15.12 -8.96 -10.57
CA TYR A 76 -15.06 -8.61 -9.14
C TYR A 76 -14.53 -7.19 -8.90
N ALA A 77 -13.57 -6.71 -9.72
CA ALA A 77 -13.12 -5.32 -9.63
C ALA A 77 -14.24 -4.31 -9.98
N SER A 78 -15.16 -4.67 -10.87
CA SER A 78 -16.30 -3.82 -11.25
C SER A 78 -17.43 -3.79 -10.22
N GLN A 79 -17.51 -4.79 -9.34
CA GLN A 79 -18.51 -4.89 -8.25
C GLN A 79 -18.15 -4.04 -7.02
N VAL A 80 -16.96 -3.42 -7.00
CA VAL A 80 -16.57 -2.53 -5.90
C VAL A 80 -17.29 -1.19 -6.04
N SER A 81 -18.07 -0.87 -5.02
CA SER A 81 -18.67 0.45 -4.83
C SER A 81 -17.67 1.37 -4.14
N GLU A 82 -17.38 2.51 -4.76
CA GLU A 82 -16.44 3.50 -4.26
C GLU A 82 -16.95 4.90 -4.59
N PHE A 83 -16.86 5.81 -3.63
CA PHE A 83 -17.08 7.23 -3.89
C PHE A 83 -16.05 8.10 -3.17
N THR A 84 -15.76 9.24 -3.77
CA THR A 84 -14.78 10.22 -3.29
C THR A 84 -15.46 11.58 -3.11
N LEU A 85 -15.17 12.25 -1.99
CA LEU A 85 -15.62 13.61 -1.70
C LEU A 85 -14.39 14.45 -1.35
N ASP A 86 -14.03 15.38 -2.23
CA ASP A 86 -12.93 16.33 -2.05
C ASP A 86 -13.42 17.49 -1.18
N TYR A 87 -12.82 17.63 0.00
CA TYR A 87 -13.18 18.64 0.99
C TYR A 87 -12.12 19.73 1.14
N THR A 88 -11.17 19.82 0.19
CA THR A 88 -10.02 20.74 0.24
C THR A 88 -10.41 22.19 0.47
N ASP A 89 -11.49 22.65 -0.18
CA ASP A 89 -11.93 24.04 -0.15
C ASP A 89 -13.08 24.28 0.83
N CYS A 90 -13.36 23.32 1.73
CA CYS A 90 -14.49 23.42 2.64
C CYS A 90 -14.35 24.61 3.61
N TYR A 91 -13.12 24.88 4.09
CA TYR A 91 -12.83 26.01 4.98
C TYR A 91 -13.11 27.39 4.37
N LYS A 92 -13.24 27.47 3.04
CA LYS A 92 -13.57 28.70 2.30
C LYS A 92 -15.08 28.93 2.20
N GLN A 93 -15.89 27.93 2.54
CA GLN A 93 -17.34 28.02 2.47
C GLN A 93 -17.91 28.85 3.64
N SER A 94 -19.11 29.38 3.44
CA SER A 94 -19.90 30.03 4.50
C SER A 94 -20.55 29.00 5.43
N ASP A 95 -21.23 29.50 6.47
CA ASP A 95 -22.01 28.67 7.40
C ASP A 95 -23.28 28.08 6.76
N SER A 96 -23.68 28.58 5.58
CA SER A 96 -24.84 28.10 4.83
C SER A 96 -24.49 26.86 3.99
N ILE A 97 -25.39 25.88 3.99
CA ILE A 97 -25.26 24.67 3.15
C ILE A 97 -25.24 25.08 1.67
N THR A 98 -24.17 24.70 0.98
CA THR A 98 -24.00 24.91 -0.47
C THR A 98 -23.77 23.57 -1.16
N GLU A 99 -24.23 23.44 -2.40
CA GLU A 99 -23.97 22.26 -3.22
C GLU A 99 -22.48 22.15 -3.56
N MET A 100 -21.92 20.94 -3.46
CA MET A 100 -20.54 20.67 -3.84
C MET A 100 -20.40 20.71 -5.37
N PRO A 101 -19.37 21.39 -5.91
CA PRO A 101 -19.10 21.38 -7.34
C PRO A 101 -18.90 19.97 -7.90
N SER A 102 -19.34 19.74 -9.15
CA SER A 102 -19.29 18.42 -9.80
C SER A 102 -17.89 17.81 -9.97
N ASP A 103 -16.84 18.64 -9.97
CA ASP A 103 -15.44 18.21 -10.03
C ASP A 103 -14.88 17.74 -8.68
N LYS A 104 -15.59 18.04 -7.57
CA LYS A 104 -15.18 17.71 -6.20
C LYS A 104 -15.71 16.37 -5.70
N TYR A 105 -16.52 15.67 -6.49
CA TYR A 105 -17.00 14.35 -6.09
C TYR A 105 -17.04 13.37 -7.25
N ASN A 106 -16.94 12.09 -6.92
CA ASN A 106 -17.11 11.01 -7.88
C ASN A 106 -17.81 9.85 -7.18
N PHE A 107 -18.95 9.42 -7.71
CA PHE A 107 -19.70 8.27 -7.19
C PHE A 107 -19.66 7.12 -8.18
N ASN A 108 -19.22 5.97 -7.70
CA ASN A 108 -19.31 4.71 -8.41
C ASN A 108 -19.95 3.68 -7.49
N ILE A 109 -21.28 3.71 -7.40
CA ILE A 109 -22.03 2.81 -6.53
C ILE A 109 -22.69 1.74 -7.39
N VAL A 110 -22.34 0.49 -7.14
CA VAL A 110 -22.94 -0.68 -7.76
C VAL A 110 -24.15 -1.11 -6.92
N GLY A 111 -25.31 -1.31 -7.56
CA GLY A 111 -26.54 -1.72 -6.85
C GLY A 111 -27.78 -1.84 -7.73
N ASN A 112 -28.92 -2.08 -7.07
CA ASN A 112 -30.16 -2.65 -7.66
C ASN A 112 -31.09 -1.62 -8.33
N ALA A 113 -32.19 -2.16 -8.90
CA ALA A 113 -33.17 -1.49 -9.75
C ALA A 113 -33.94 -0.30 -9.14
N ASP A 114 -34.05 -0.21 -7.81
CA ASP A 114 -34.76 0.88 -7.11
C ASP A 114 -33.82 1.66 -6.16
N PRO A 115 -32.92 2.50 -6.71
CA PRO A 115 -31.98 3.28 -5.91
C PRO A 115 -32.68 4.41 -5.14
N PHE A 116 -32.18 4.72 -3.94
CA PHE A 116 -32.52 5.96 -3.26
C PHE A 116 -32.19 7.16 -4.16
N PRO A 117 -33.08 8.17 -4.29
CA PRO A 117 -32.92 9.26 -5.24
C PRO A 117 -31.61 10.01 -4.99
N PHE A 118 -30.77 10.09 -6.03
CA PHE A 118 -29.50 10.80 -5.93
C PHE A 118 -29.73 12.30 -5.74
N SER A 119 -29.04 12.86 -4.75
CA SER A 119 -28.93 14.31 -4.53
C SER A 119 -27.44 14.61 -4.45
N ALA A 120 -27.01 15.63 -5.19
CA ALA A 120 -25.63 16.10 -5.19
C ALA A 120 -25.16 16.34 -3.75
N PRO A 121 -23.90 16.01 -3.42
CA PRO A 121 -23.35 16.32 -2.12
C PRO A 121 -23.42 17.82 -1.85
N ALA A 122 -23.53 18.16 -0.58
CA ALA A 122 -23.52 19.55 -0.12
C ALA A 122 -22.56 19.67 1.05
N TRP A 123 -22.02 20.85 1.28
CA TRP A 123 -21.09 21.11 2.37
C TRP A 123 -21.29 22.50 2.95
N HIS A 124 -20.76 22.69 4.15
CA HIS A 124 -20.60 24.01 4.74
C HIS A 124 -19.54 23.97 5.82
N THR A 125 -19.06 25.15 6.19
CA THR A 125 -18.23 25.29 7.38
C THR A 125 -19.13 25.40 8.62
N VAL A 126 -18.71 24.79 9.72
CA VAL A 126 -19.35 24.87 11.02
C VAL A 126 -18.35 25.43 12.02
N ALA A 127 -18.72 26.51 12.72
CA ALA A 127 -17.93 26.99 13.85
C ALA A 127 -17.96 25.93 14.97
N ASN A 128 -16.79 25.42 15.35
CA ASN A 128 -16.69 24.36 16.36
C ASN A 128 -15.51 24.64 17.28
N THR A 129 -15.80 24.93 18.56
CA THR A 129 -14.80 25.24 19.57
C THR A 129 -13.94 24.04 19.96
N SER A 130 -14.38 22.82 19.66
CA SER A 130 -13.59 21.60 19.81
C SER A 130 -12.67 21.33 18.62
N ALA A 131 -12.89 22.00 17.48
CA ALA A 131 -11.98 21.90 16.34
C ALA A 131 -10.71 22.71 16.63
N PRO A 132 -9.51 22.15 16.36
CA PRO A 132 -8.25 22.84 16.61
C PRO A 132 -8.11 24.17 15.86
N THR A 133 -8.71 24.29 14.67
CA THR A 133 -8.76 25.51 13.86
C THR A 133 -9.99 26.39 14.13
N GLY A 134 -10.86 26.00 15.07
CA GLY A 134 -12.13 26.66 15.38
C GLY A 134 -13.24 26.43 14.33
N LYS A 135 -12.94 25.68 13.26
CA LYS A 135 -13.85 25.39 12.15
C LYS A 135 -13.84 23.90 11.83
N ALA A 136 -15.01 23.35 11.53
CA ALA A 136 -15.21 22.00 11.03
C ALA A 136 -15.88 22.07 9.66
N CYS A 137 -15.67 21.03 8.85
CA CYS A 137 -16.38 20.82 7.60
C CYS A 137 -17.48 19.78 7.82
N GLU A 138 -18.72 20.12 7.53
CA GLU A 138 -19.82 19.15 7.49
C GLU A 138 -20.20 18.89 6.04
N ILE A 139 -20.19 17.61 5.65
CA ILE A 139 -20.46 17.17 4.28
C ILE A 139 -21.68 16.25 4.29
N PHE A 140 -22.69 16.63 3.51
CA PHE A 140 -23.87 15.85 3.23
C PHE A 140 -23.67 15.07 1.94
N PHE A 141 -23.94 13.77 1.95
CA PHE A 141 -23.88 12.94 0.75
C PHE A 141 -25.02 11.93 0.71
N THR A 142 -25.36 11.50 -0.49
CA THR A 142 -26.45 10.55 -0.73
C THR A 142 -25.90 9.23 -1.21
N LEU A 143 -26.24 8.16 -0.50
CA LEU A 143 -25.94 6.80 -0.89
C LEU A 143 -27.16 6.17 -1.57
N THR A 144 -27.06 5.94 -2.88
CA THR A 144 -28.16 5.42 -3.69
C THR A 144 -28.48 3.96 -3.41
N ASN A 145 -27.47 3.16 -3.07
CA ASN A 145 -27.61 1.73 -2.79
C ASN A 145 -26.85 1.33 -1.53
N THR A 146 -27.39 0.37 -0.79
CA THR A 146 -26.75 -0.17 0.41
C THR A 146 -25.41 -0.83 0.08
N LEU A 147 -24.35 -0.40 0.76
CA LEU A 147 -23.02 -1.02 0.66
C LEU A 147 -22.93 -2.19 1.65
N GLN A 148 -22.63 -3.38 1.13
CA GLN A 148 -22.42 -4.56 1.95
C GLN A 148 -21.08 -4.47 2.71
N PRO A 149 -20.97 -5.09 3.91
CA PRO A 149 -19.68 -5.22 4.59
C PRO A 149 -18.67 -5.97 3.72
N THR A 150 -17.37 -5.66 3.78
CA THR A 150 -16.69 -4.67 4.61
C THR A 150 -16.70 -3.27 3.98
N VAL A 151 -17.05 -2.25 4.77
CA VAL A 151 -16.99 -0.83 4.38
C VAL A 151 -15.73 -0.18 4.96
N LEU A 152 -14.93 0.44 4.08
CA LEU A 152 -13.67 1.08 4.43
C LEU A 152 -13.72 2.57 4.14
N LEU A 153 -13.27 3.39 5.09
CA LEU A 153 -13.12 4.83 4.96
C LEU A 153 -11.64 5.16 4.91
N TYR A 154 -11.23 5.79 3.82
CA TYR A 154 -9.89 6.29 3.59
C TYR A 154 -9.88 7.80 3.53
N TYR A 155 -8.75 8.41 3.88
CA TYR A 155 -8.40 9.73 3.35
C TYR A 155 -7.49 9.54 2.13
N LYS A 156 -7.64 10.44 1.16
CA LYS A 156 -6.86 10.50 -0.07
C LYS A 156 -6.14 11.84 -0.13
N LEU A 157 -4.84 11.80 -0.39
CA LEU A 157 -4.02 12.99 -0.64
C LEU A 157 -3.50 12.93 -2.08
N THR A 158 -3.49 14.08 -2.74
CA THR A 158 -2.89 14.25 -4.07
C THR A 158 -1.68 15.18 -3.99
N ASN A 159 -0.77 15.03 -4.95
CA ASN A 159 0.46 15.82 -5.06
C ASN A 159 1.34 15.81 -3.78
N TYR A 160 1.31 14.72 -3.02
CA TYR A 160 2.09 14.57 -1.78
C TYR A 160 3.16 13.48 -1.94
N TYR A 161 4.43 13.88 -1.97
CA TYR A 161 5.54 12.98 -2.33
C TYR A 161 6.12 12.20 -1.14
N GLN A 162 5.36 11.25 -0.58
CA GLN A 162 5.90 10.31 0.43
C GLN A 162 7.06 9.47 -0.13
N ASN A 163 7.09 9.24 -1.44
CA ASN A 163 8.10 8.44 -2.13
C ASN A 163 9.43 9.20 -2.38
N HIS A 164 9.55 10.45 -1.96
CA HIS A 164 10.79 11.19 -2.13
C HIS A 164 11.92 10.54 -1.33
N ARG A 165 13.09 10.34 -1.95
CA ARG A 165 14.24 9.59 -1.37
C ARG A 165 14.63 10.06 0.04
N ARG A 166 14.62 11.37 0.28
CA ARG A 166 14.95 11.95 1.59
C ARG A 166 13.82 11.70 2.61
N TYR A 167 12.57 11.74 2.17
CA TYR A 167 11.40 11.53 3.03
C TYR A 167 11.34 10.09 3.53
N VAL A 168 11.40 9.11 2.62
CA VAL A 168 11.34 7.66 2.94
C VAL A 168 12.44 7.23 3.90
N LYS A 169 13.63 7.84 3.79
CA LYS A 169 14.76 7.52 4.67
C LYS A 169 14.68 8.19 6.05
N SER A 170 13.84 9.21 6.23
CA SER A 170 13.84 10.05 7.42
C SER A 170 13.00 9.44 8.53
N ILE A 171 13.53 8.39 9.14
CA ILE A 171 12.91 7.57 10.19
C ILE A 171 14.00 6.78 10.93
N ASP A 172 13.83 6.56 12.24
CA ASP A 172 14.65 5.62 13.01
C ASP A 172 13.79 4.49 13.56
N MET A 173 14.08 3.25 13.13
CA MET A 173 13.31 2.09 13.55
C MET A 173 13.63 1.64 14.97
N ASN A 174 14.83 1.94 15.50
CA ASN A 174 15.17 1.57 16.88
C ASN A 174 14.31 2.34 17.86
N GLN A 175 14.06 3.62 17.58
CA GLN A 175 13.17 4.46 18.34
C GLN A 175 11.72 3.92 18.33
N LEU A 176 11.21 3.50 17.17
CA LEU A 176 9.83 2.99 17.04
C LEU A 176 9.62 1.63 17.74
N ILE A 177 10.65 0.78 17.82
CA ILE A 177 10.60 -0.45 18.62
C ILE A 177 10.93 -0.22 20.11
N GLY A 178 10.92 1.03 20.58
CA GLY A 178 11.06 1.38 21.99
C GLY A 178 12.48 1.34 22.55
N LYS A 179 13.52 1.22 21.70
CA LYS A 179 14.91 1.28 22.16
C LYS A 179 15.34 2.72 22.41
N ASN A 180 16.20 2.88 23.41
CA ASN A 180 16.74 4.19 23.76
C ASN A 180 17.85 4.59 22.75
N VAL A 181 17.69 5.75 22.13
CA VAL A 181 18.64 6.30 21.15
C VAL A 181 19.01 7.73 21.55
N SER A 182 20.30 8.05 21.55
CA SER A 182 20.78 9.39 21.90
C SER A 182 20.47 10.42 20.79
N ALA A 183 20.29 11.68 21.18
CA ALA A 183 20.07 12.80 20.25
C ALA A 183 21.15 12.86 19.15
N SER A 184 22.42 12.70 19.53
CA SER A 184 23.56 12.69 18.61
C SER A 184 23.50 11.58 17.55
N SER A 185 22.99 10.39 17.92
CA SER A 185 22.81 9.26 17.00
C SER A 185 21.66 9.54 16.02
N LEU A 186 20.55 10.09 16.52
CA LEU A 186 19.40 10.48 15.69
C LEU A 186 19.79 11.56 14.68
N GLN A 187 20.53 12.58 15.13
CA GLN A 187 21.00 13.68 14.30
C GLN A 187 22.09 13.25 13.32
N GLY A 188 22.96 12.31 13.69
CA GLY A 188 23.98 11.75 12.81
C GLY A 188 23.44 10.77 11.77
N GLY A 189 22.31 10.11 12.08
CA GLY A 189 21.75 9.01 11.31
C GLY A 189 20.72 9.40 10.26
N ASN A 190 19.68 8.58 10.16
CA ASN A 190 18.66 8.64 9.11
C ASN A 190 17.60 9.72 9.34
N CYS A 191 17.40 10.17 10.58
CA CYS A 191 16.35 11.13 10.93
C CYS A 191 16.63 12.57 10.50
N LYS A 192 17.74 12.86 9.81
CA LYS A 192 18.03 14.20 9.25
C LYS A 192 16.87 14.70 8.36
N PRO A 193 16.51 15.99 8.47
CA PRO A 193 17.10 17.02 9.33
C PRO A 193 16.51 17.07 10.76
N LEU A 194 15.57 16.19 11.09
CA LEU A 194 14.79 16.19 12.33
C LEU A 194 15.22 15.07 13.29
N GLY A 195 16.51 15.05 13.65
CA GLY A 195 17.03 14.13 14.66
C GLY A 195 17.08 14.72 16.07
N GLU A 196 17.32 16.02 16.17
CA GLU A 196 17.54 16.73 17.44
C GLU A 196 16.99 18.16 17.38
N ILE A 197 16.52 18.66 18.53
CA ILE A 197 16.19 20.06 18.76
C ILE A 197 16.58 20.47 20.18
N ASP A 198 17.26 21.61 20.33
CA ASP A 198 17.67 22.16 21.64
C ASP A 198 18.39 21.15 22.55
N GLY A 199 19.26 20.30 21.98
CA GLY A 199 19.99 19.25 22.72
C GLY A 199 19.17 17.99 23.05
N LYS A 200 17.88 17.97 22.69
CA LYS A 200 16.96 16.85 22.94
C LYS A 200 16.69 16.04 21.67
N GLY A 201 16.59 14.72 21.81
CA GLY A 201 16.24 13.84 20.70
C GLY A 201 14.79 14.05 20.27
N ILE A 202 14.53 14.26 18.98
CA ILE A 202 13.15 14.34 18.49
C ILE A 202 12.52 12.95 18.57
N TYR A 203 11.31 12.83 19.12
CA TYR A 203 10.58 11.57 19.22
C TYR A 203 9.11 11.76 18.83
N PRO A 204 8.57 11.00 17.87
CA PRO A 204 9.29 10.20 16.88
C PRO A 204 10.08 11.08 15.89
N CYS A 205 11.31 10.70 15.54
CA CYS A 205 12.18 11.51 14.69
C CYS A 205 11.87 11.37 13.20
N GLY A 206 12.35 12.35 12.44
CA GLY A 206 12.33 12.32 10.98
C GLY A 206 11.10 12.96 10.33
N LEU A 207 11.21 13.15 9.01
CA LEU A 207 10.21 13.86 8.20
C LEU A 207 8.87 13.15 8.17
N ILE A 208 8.85 11.81 8.17
CA ILE A 208 7.61 11.03 8.03
C ILE A 208 6.69 11.30 9.22
N ALA A 209 7.21 11.15 10.45
CA ALA A 209 6.44 11.38 11.67
C ALA A 209 6.05 12.86 11.83
N ASN A 210 6.97 13.78 11.51
CA ASN A 210 6.70 15.21 11.66
C ASN A 210 5.50 15.68 10.82
N SER A 211 5.35 15.20 9.59
CA SER A 211 4.26 15.62 8.70
C SER A 211 3.01 14.72 8.76
N MET A 212 2.78 14.08 9.91
CA MET A 212 1.60 13.24 10.19
C MET A 212 0.30 13.94 9.79
N PHE A 213 -0.56 13.22 9.06
CA PHE A 213 -1.91 13.68 8.74
C PHE A 213 -2.75 13.79 10.02
N ASN A 214 -3.37 14.95 10.25
CA ASN A 214 -4.01 15.26 11.53
C ASN A 214 -5.45 15.82 11.39
N ASP A 215 -6.11 15.67 10.23
CA ASP A 215 -7.55 15.90 10.17
C ASP A 215 -8.27 14.82 11.00
N THR A 216 -9.34 15.19 11.70
CA THR A 216 -10.18 14.25 12.45
C THR A 216 -11.45 13.96 11.67
N ILE A 217 -11.65 12.72 11.24
CA ILE A 217 -12.83 12.31 10.46
C ILE A 217 -13.81 11.55 11.36
N PHE A 218 -15.02 12.08 11.53
CA PHE A 218 -16.07 11.48 12.35
C PHE A 218 -16.83 10.39 11.58
N ASP A 219 -17.65 9.64 12.30
CA ASP A 219 -18.47 8.59 11.69
C ASP A 219 -19.63 9.20 10.87
N PRO A 220 -20.01 8.58 9.74
CA PRO A 220 -21.19 9.00 9.00
C PRO A 220 -22.47 8.87 9.84
N VAL A 221 -23.35 9.86 9.76
CA VAL A 221 -24.65 9.89 10.43
C VAL A 221 -25.76 9.85 9.40
N LEU A 222 -26.59 8.80 9.41
CA LEU A 222 -27.78 8.70 8.57
C LEU A 222 -28.84 9.69 9.06
N LEU A 223 -29.26 10.61 8.21
CA LEU A 223 -30.23 11.66 8.54
C LEU A 223 -31.68 11.23 8.34
N ASN A 224 -31.92 10.26 7.45
CA ASN A 224 -33.25 9.79 7.08
C ASN A 224 -33.43 8.31 7.45
N ALA A 225 -33.29 7.94 8.73
CA ALA A 225 -33.43 6.54 9.13
C ALA A 225 -34.90 6.07 8.96
N PRO A 226 -35.15 4.90 8.32
CA PRO A 226 -36.50 4.37 8.20
C PRO A 226 -37.05 3.97 9.58
N THR A 227 -38.25 4.45 9.91
CA THR A 227 -38.99 4.10 11.14
C THR A 227 -39.37 2.62 11.13
N THR A 228 -38.62 1.79 11.86
CA THR A 228 -38.91 0.34 11.99
C THR A 228 -39.88 0.00 13.12
N THR A 229 -40.34 0.98 13.92
CA THR A 229 -41.38 0.77 14.94
C THR A 229 -42.36 1.94 14.96
N LYS A 230 -43.65 1.65 15.20
CA LYS A 230 -44.75 2.64 15.33
C LYS A 230 -44.62 3.59 16.54
N ARG A 231 -43.42 3.73 17.12
CA ARG A 231 -43.10 4.53 18.31
C ARG A 231 -41.79 5.31 18.21
N GLN A 232 -41.23 5.48 17.02
CA GLN A 232 -40.05 6.33 16.82
C GLN A 232 -40.42 7.54 15.95
N GLU A 233 -40.12 8.73 16.48
CA GLU A 233 -40.37 10.02 15.85
C GLU A 233 -39.72 10.10 14.47
N SER A 234 -40.47 10.61 13.49
CA SER A 234 -39.92 11.04 12.20
C SER A 234 -38.71 11.94 12.44
N GLY A 235 -37.52 11.53 11.99
CA GLY A 235 -36.27 12.32 12.11
C GLY A 235 -35.17 11.72 12.98
N ALA A 236 -35.27 10.46 13.42
CA ALA A 236 -34.20 9.81 14.17
C ALA A 236 -32.92 9.67 13.31
N THR A 237 -31.84 10.33 13.72
CA THR A 237 -30.51 10.16 13.11
C THR A 237 -29.85 8.87 13.62
N LYS A 238 -29.21 8.10 12.74
CA LYS A 238 -28.48 6.87 13.13
C LYS A 238 -27.01 6.99 12.76
N GLN A 239 -26.12 6.99 13.76
CA GLN A 239 -24.68 6.95 13.54
C GLN A 239 -24.25 5.58 13.01
N TYR A 240 -23.48 5.57 11.93
CA TYR A 240 -22.82 4.39 11.39
C TYR A 240 -21.43 4.27 12.01
N VAL A 241 -21.36 3.59 13.15
CA VAL A 241 -20.13 3.47 13.92
C VAL A 241 -19.08 2.67 13.14
N MET A 242 -17.87 3.21 13.03
CA MET A 242 -16.75 2.53 12.39
C MET A 242 -15.58 2.37 13.38
N SER A 243 -14.78 1.33 13.19
CA SER A 243 -13.60 1.03 14.01
C SER A 243 -12.36 1.74 13.46
N GLU A 244 -11.62 2.39 14.35
CA GLU A 244 -10.25 2.90 14.12
C GLU A 244 -9.17 1.84 14.43
N LYS A 245 -9.59 0.65 14.86
CA LYS A 245 -8.73 -0.52 15.11
C LYS A 245 -8.83 -1.54 13.99
N ASN A 246 -7.83 -2.41 13.91
CA ASN A 246 -7.66 -3.42 12.86
C ASN A 246 -7.45 -2.78 11.48
N ILE A 247 -6.83 -1.59 11.40
CA ILE A 247 -6.54 -0.89 10.14
C ILE A 247 -5.09 -1.12 9.66
N ILE A 248 -4.28 -1.79 10.49
CA ILE A 248 -2.90 -2.16 10.20
C ILE A 248 -2.71 -3.68 10.32
N TRP A 249 -1.77 -4.23 9.56
CA TRP A 249 -1.43 -5.65 9.63
C TRP A 249 -0.81 -5.99 11.00
N PRO A 250 -1.19 -7.14 11.62
CA PRO A 250 -0.64 -7.54 12.92
C PRO A 250 0.89 -7.65 12.96
N GLY A 251 1.52 -7.99 11.84
CA GLY A 251 2.99 -8.04 11.72
C GLY A 251 3.65 -6.66 11.72
N GLU A 252 3.00 -5.65 11.13
CA GLU A 252 3.49 -4.27 11.13
C GLU A 252 3.30 -3.61 12.50
N LYS A 253 2.18 -3.90 13.18
CA LYS A 253 1.90 -3.40 14.53
C LYS A 253 3.02 -3.69 15.54
N LYS A 254 3.68 -4.85 15.42
CA LYS A 254 4.80 -5.26 16.29
C LYS A 254 6.05 -4.37 16.19
N LYS A 255 6.14 -3.51 15.18
CA LYS A 255 7.28 -2.58 14.99
C LYS A 255 7.13 -1.28 15.79
N TYR A 256 6.01 -1.10 16.48
CA TYR A 256 5.67 0.11 17.22
C TYR A 256 5.43 -0.26 18.67
N LEU A 257 6.36 0.14 19.53
CA LEU A 257 6.35 -0.13 20.96
C LEU A 257 6.49 1.17 21.73
N LYS A 258 5.97 1.19 22.95
CA LYS A 258 6.12 2.32 23.87
C LYS A 258 7.60 2.55 24.16
N THR A 259 8.02 3.82 24.12
CA THR A 259 9.39 4.21 24.48
C THR A 259 9.65 4.07 25.98
N SER A 260 10.88 3.72 26.34
CA SER A 260 11.37 3.67 27.72
C SER A 260 12.36 4.79 28.05
N GLN A 261 12.55 5.75 27.14
CA GLN A 261 13.42 6.92 27.35
C GLN A 261 12.77 7.93 28.29
N ASP A 262 13.60 8.69 29.01
CA ASP A 262 13.15 9.80 29.85
C ASP A 262 12.52 10.90 28.96
N PRO A 263 11.26 11.29 29.21
CA PRO A 263 10.62 12.39 28.49
C PRO A 263 11.39 13.70 28.52
N ASN A 264 12.22 13.95 29.54
CA ASN A 264 13.02 15.18 29.64
C ASN A 264 14.12 15.27 28.58
N GLU A 265 14.62 14.13 28.09
CA GLU A 265 15.64 14.04 27.03
C GLU A 265 15.04 14.10 25.62
N LEU A 266 13.71 14.08 25.53
CA LEU A 266 12.97 14.02 24.28
C LEU A 266 12.23 15.32 23.99
N ALA A 267 12.02 15.57 22.71
CA ALA A 267 11.17 16.65 22.22
C ALA A 267 10.19 16.12 21.16
N PRO A 268 8.96 16.62 21.12
CA PRO A 268 8.04 16.29 20.04
C PRO A 268 8.53 16.88 18.70
N PRO A 269 8.09 16.32 17.56
CA PRO A 269 8.36 16.88 16.24
C PRO A 269 7.92 18.34 16.13
N PRO A 270 8.60 19.17 15.31
CA PRO A 270 8.26 20.58 15.17
C PRO A 270 6.78 20.88 14.89
N TYR A 271 6.14 20.13 14.00
CA TYR A 271 4.71 20.34 13.67
C TYR A 271 3.74 19.82 14.72
N TRP A 272 4.23 19.04 15.68
CA TRP A 272 3.42 18.55 16.79
C TRP A 272 3.39 19.54 17.95
N ARG A 273 4.20 20.61 17.93
CA ARG A 273 4.24 21.66 18.96
C ARG A 273 3.17 22.75 18.79
N GLY A 274 2.16 22.53 17.96
CA GLY A 274 1.16 23.54 17.59
C GLY A 274 0.54 24.26 18.78
N SER A 275 0.21 25.55 18.61
CA SER A 275 -0.47 26.36 19.62
C SER A 275 -1.98 26.29 19.44
N PHE A 276 -2.61 25.20 19.88
CA PHE A 276 -4.08 25.17 19.94
C PHE A 276 -4.57 25.93 21.17
N PRO A 277 -5.78 26.52 21.13
CA PRO A 277 -6.38 27.17 22.29
C PRO A 277 -6.40 26.24 23.50
N THR A 278 -6.16 26.79 24.69
CA THR A 278 -6.21 26.06 25.96
C THR A 278 -7.55 25.32 26.10
N GLY A 279 -7.50 23.99 26.27
CA GLY A 279 -8.67 23.12 26.39
C GLY A 279 -9.03 22.31 25.14
N VAL A 280 -8.39 22.57 24.00
CA VAL A 280 -8.60 21.78 22.77
C VAL A 280 -7.56 20.65 22.68
N ILE A 281 -8.04 19.40 22.69
CA ILE A 281 -7.19 18.22 22.49
C ILE A 281 -7.16 17.91 20.99
N ALA A 282 -6.06 18.30 20.33
CA ALA A 282 -5.79 17.92 18.96
C ALA A 282 -4.92 16.65 18.92
N PRO A 283 -5.14 15.73 17.97
CA PRO A 283 -4.21 14.63 17.73
C PRO A 283 -2.80 15.16 17.46
N TYR A 284 -1.78 14.48 17.98
CA TYR A 284 -0.37 14.83 17.75
C TYR A 284 0.00 16.25 18.22
N SER A 285 -0.53 16.70 19.36
CA SER A 285 -0.29 18.04 19.91
C SER A 285 0.40 18.01 21.28
N TYR A 286 1.60 18.60 21.33
CA TYR A 286 2.47 18.69 22.50
C TYR A 286 3.08 20.11 22.60
N PRO A 287 2.27 21.16 22.82
CA PRO A 287 2.73 22.56 22.86
C PRO A 287 3.77 22.80 23.96
N ASN A 288 3.61 22.14 25.10
CA ASN A 288 4.50 22.27 26.26
C ASN A 288 5.63 21.22 26.27
N GLY A 289 5.82 20.48 25.16
CA GLY A 289 6.76 19.37 25.09
C GLY A 289 6.27 18.09 25.75
N TYR A 290 7.20 17.15 25.98
CA TYR A 290 6.91 15.89 26.66
C TYR A 290 7.12 16.00 28.17
N SER A 291 6.31 15.27 28.93
CA SER A 291 6.44 15.08 30.39
C SER A 291 6.15 13.63 30.77
N THR A 292 6.41 13.25 32.03
CA THR A 292 6.25 11.87 32.54
C THR A 292 4.89 11.23 32.22
N ASN A 293 3.81 12.03 32.21
CA ASN A 293 2.47 11.55 31.93
C ASN A 293 1.94 11.97 30.55
N GLN A 294 2.73 12.71 29.77
CA GLN A 294 2.33 13.28 28.49
C GLN A 294 3.46 13.05 27.48
N ILE A 295 3.65 11.79 27.11
CA ILE A 295 4.54 11.35 26.04
C ILE A 295 3.75 10.55 25.01
N TYR A 296 4.12 10.68 23.74
CA TYR A 296 3.46 9.96 22.66
C TYR A 296 3.71 8.45 22.73
N ASP A 297 2.66 7.65 22.57
CA ASP A 297 2.74 6.19 22.53
C ASP A 297 2.28 5.67 21.16
N PRO A 298 3.20 5.23 20.29
CA PRO A 298 2.84 4.73 18.97
C PRO A 298 2.19 3.35 19.00
N SER A 299 2.25 2.60 20.11
CA SER A 299 1.83 1.18 20.15
C SER A 299 0.31 0.98 20.06
N ASP A 300 -0.46 1.97 20.50
CA ASP A 300 -1.93 1.96 20.46
C ASP A 300 -2.52 2.78 19.30
N ASP A 301 -1.68 3.54 18.59
CA ASP A 301 -2.09 4.45 17.52
C ASP A 301 -1.90 3.83 16.13
N GLU A 302 -2.93 3.15 15.65
CA GLU A 302 -2.88 2.53 14.31
C GLU A 302 -2.90 3.56 13.17
N HIS A 303 -3.38 4.79 13.41
CA HIS A 303 -3.40 5.85 12.39
C HIS A 303 -1.97 6.29 12.07
N PHE A 304 -1.15 6.47 13.11
CA PHE A 304 0.28 6.72 12.96
C PHE A 304 0.98 5.58 12.23
N MET A 305 0.71 4.32 12.59
CA MET A 305 1.32 3.17 11.90
C MET A 305 0.98 3.13 10.40
N VAL A 306 -0.27 3.46 10.04
CA VAL A 306 -0.71 3.56 8.64
C VAL A 306 0.03 4.68 7.91
N TRP A 307 0.25 5.82 8.56
CA TRP A 307 1.00 6.94 7.96
C TRP A 307 2.48 6.63 7.75
N MET A 308 3.11 5.99 8.74
CA MET A 308 4.52 5.60 8.70
C MET A 308 4.82 4.58 7.58
N SER A 309 3.80 3.81 7.16
CA SER A 309 3.87 2.97 5.95
C SER A 309 3.77 3.83 4.68
N VAL A 310 4.89 4.33 4.17
CA VAL A 310 4.94 5.28 3.04
C VAL A 310 4.29 4.78 1.74
N ALA A 311 3.65 5.68 1.00
CA ALA A 311 3.06 5.40 -0.30
C ALA A 311 4.10 5.48 -1.44
N GLY A 312 3.92 4.66 -2.48
CA GLY A 312 4.81 4.63 -3.65
C GLY A 312 4.56 5.72 -4.70
N LEU A 313 3.38 6.37 -4.67
CA LEU A 313 2.95 7.38 -5.63
C LEU A 313 2.53 8.68 -4.90
N PRO A 314 2.55 9.84 -5.59
CA PRO A 314 2.18 11.12 -4.98
C PRO A 314 0.67 11.30 -4.73
N THR A 315 -0.13 10.50 -5.41
CA THR A 315 -1.56 10.37 -5.13
C THR A 315 -1.78 9.02 -4.47
N PHE A 316 -2.25 9.03 -3.23
CA PHE A 316 -2.45 7.82 -2.46
C PHE A 316 -3.64 7.95 -1.52
N ARG A 317 -4.08 6.81 -1.01
CA ARG A 317 -5.08 6.72 0.05
C ARG A 317 -4.55 5.94 1.23
N LYS A 318 -5.03 6.25 2.42
CA LYS A 318 -4.67 5.60 3.68
C LYS A 318 -5.94 5.25 4.44
N LEU A 319 -5.99 4.03 4.96
CA LEU A 319 -7.14 3.55 5.69
C LEU A 319 -7.25 4.34 7.00
N TYR A 320 -8.43 4.87 7.29
CA TYR A 320 -8.69 5.65 8.50
C TYR A 320 -9.68 4.92 9.41
N LYS A 321 -10.78 4.41 8.87
CA LYS A 321 -11.80 3.66 9.61
C LYS A 321 -12.28 2.45 8.80
N ARG A 322 -12.76 1.41 9.49
CA ARG A 322 -13.37 0.22 8.87
C ARG A 322 -14.60 -0.25 9.64
N ASN A 323 -15.59 -0.79 8.95
CA ASN A 323 -16.68 -1.56 9.55
C ASN A 323 -16.82 -2.88 8.79
N ASP A 324 -16.62 -3.98 9.50
CA ASP A 324 -16.63 -5.33 8.96
C ASP A 324 -17.97 -6.05 9.11
N ASN A 325 -18.90 -5.49 9.90
CA ASN A 325 -20.08 -6.20 10.38
C ASN A 325 -21.39 -5.63 9.81
N ASP A 326 -21.48 -4.31 9.69
CA ASP A 326 -22.73 -3.63 9.38
C ASP A 326 -22.74 -3.09 7.95
N ALA A 327 -23.85 -3.29 7.23
CA ALA A 327 -24.06 -2.68 5.93
C ALA A 327 -24.32 -1.17 6.07
N LEU A 328 -23.72 -0.36 5.19
CA LEU A 328 -24.02 1.07 5.10
C LEU A 328 -25.26 1.24 4.22
N GLN A 329 -26.41 1.50 4.84
CA GLN A 329 -27.72 1.54 4.18
C GLN A 329 -27.85 2.70 3.18
N SER A 330 -28.64 2.53 2.12
CA SER A 330 -28.99 3.64 1.23
C SER A 330 -29.71 4.77 1.99
N GLY A 331 -29.35 6.02 1.73
CA GLY A 331 -29.94 7.19 2.40
C GLY A 331 -29.05 8.43 2.34
N ARG A 332 -29.50 9.51 3.00
CA ARG A 332 -28.74 10.76 3.12
C ARG A 332 -27.94 10.76 4.41
N TYR A 333 -26.63 10.98 4.30
CA TYR A 333 -25.69 11.00 5.40
C TYR A 333 -25.10 12.39 5.58
N SER A 334 -24.69 12.68 6.81
CA SER A 334 -23.74 13.75 7.15
C SER A 334 -22.44 13.13 7.67
N ILE A 335 -21.30 13.72 7.34
CA ILE A 335 -20.01 13.42 7.95
C ILE A 335 -19.31 14.72 8.33
N MET A 336 -18.85 14.78 9.58
CA MET A 336 -18.09 15.91 10.11
C MET A 336 -16.59 15.64 10.02
N ILE A 337 -15.81 16.67 9.70
CA ILE A 337 -14.36 16.62 9.59
C ILE A 337 -13.77 17.85 10.29
N PHE A 338 -12.80 17.65 11.18
CA PHE A 338 -11.96 18.74 11.66
C PHE A 338 -10.79 18.91 10.70
N ASP A 339 -10.80 20.03 9.98
CA ASP A 339 -9.81 20.39 8.98
C ASP A 339 -8.60 21.05 9.66
N ASN A 340 -7.52 20.27 9.84
CA ASN A 340 -6.30 20.66 10.54
C ASN A 340 -5.05 20.58 9.65
N TYR A 341 -5.09 19.81 8.57
CA TYR A 341 -3.95 19.49 7.72
C TYR A 341 -3.94 20.38 6.46
N PRO A 342 -3.08 21.42 6.40
CA PRO A 342 -3.04 22.31 5.26
C PRO A 342 -2.43 21.62 4.03
N VAL A 343 -3.11 21.75 2.88
CA VAL A 343 -2.64 21.17 1.60
C VAL A 343 -2.16 22.21 0.60
N ASP A 344 -2.44 23.50 0.86
CA ASP A 344 -2.09 24.62 -0.03
C ASP A 344 -0.58 24.72 -0.28
N MET A 345 0.25 24.35 0.72
CA MET A 345 1.72 24.44 0.66
C MET A 345 2.35 23.52 -0.41
N PHE A 346 1.63 22.48 -0.85
CA PHE A 346 2.08 21.57 -1.90
C PHE A 346 1.10 21.50 -3.07
N HIS A 347 0.15 22.44 -3.17
CA HIS A 347 -0.86 22.48 -4.23
C HIS A 347 -1.55 21.13 -4.46
N GLY A 348 -1.84 20.43 -3.37
CA GLY A 348 -2.54 19.14 -3.41
C GLY A 348 -4.00 19.28 -3.04
N THR A 349 -4.69 18.15 -3.04
CA THR A 349 -6.06 18.03 -2.57
C THR A 349 -6.17 16.94 -1.52
N LYS A 350 -7.19 17.07 -0.68
CA LYS A 350 -7.58 16.07 0.31
C LYS A 350 -9.04 15.68 0.15
N SER A 351 -9.29 14.40 0.25
CA SER A 351 -10.62 13.83 0.03
C SER A 351 -10.88 12.68 0.99
N ILE A 352 -12.14 12.46 1.34
CA ILE A 352 -12.57 11.18 1.92
C ILE A 352 -12.96 10.23 0.80
N VAL A 353 -12.63 8.95 0.95
CA VAL A 353 -13.00 7.88 0.03
C VAL A 353 -13.64 6.76 0.81
N ILE A 354 -14.90 6.46 0.53
CA ILE A 354 -15.59 5.32 1.12
C ILE A 354 -15.68 4.24 0.03
N SER A 355 -15.21 3.05 0.35
CA SER A 355 -15.14 1.92 -0.59
C SER A 355 -15.53 0.62 0.08
N THR A 356 -16.22 -0.25 -0.66
CA THR A 356 -16.28 -1.67 -0.34
C THR A 356 -15.02 -2.38 -0.84
N VAL A 357 -14.88 -3.66 -0.51
CA VAL A 357 -13.80 -4.51 -1.04
C VAL A 357 -14.37 -5.82 -1.57
N THR A 358 -13.71 -6.35 -2.58
CA THR A 358 -13.87 -7.75 -3.00
C THR A 358 -12.60 -8.53 -2.66
N TRP A 359 -12.59 -9.83 -2.93
CA TRP A 359 -11.40 -10.65 -2.73
C TRP A 359 -10.19 -10.19 -3.58
N VAL A 360 -10.44 -9.49 -4.70
CA VAL A 360 -9.39 -8.88 -5.55
C VAL A 360 -8.81 -7.60 -4.90
N GLY A 361 -9.52 -7.06 -3.91
CA GLY A 361 -9.19 -5.81 -3.22
C GLY A 361 -10.18 -4.69 -3.56
N GLY A 362 -9.65 -3.47 -3.67
CA GLY A 362 -10.43 -2.29 -4.04
C GLY A 362 -10.70 -2.19 -5.54
N ARG A 363 -11.38 -1.12 -5.95
CA ARG A 363 -11.73 -0.88 -7.35
C ARG A 363 -10.49 -0.67 -8.23
N SER A 364 -10.14 -1.65 -9.04
CA SER A 364 -9.10 -1.53 -10.07
C SER A 364 -9.32 -2.53 -11.21
N VAL A 365 -9.88 -2.05 -12.33
CA VAL A 365 -10.14 -2.88 -13.51
C VAL A 365 -8.89 -3.16 -14.34
N PHE A 366 -7.78 -2.47 -14.07
CA PHE A 366 -6.54 -2.55 -14.85
C PHE A 366 -5.99 -3.98 -14.93
N LEU A 367 -5.94 -4.69 -13.81
CA LEU A 367 -5.39 -6.05 -13.77
C LEU A 367 -6.21 -7.01 -14.64
N GLY A 368 -7.54 -6.99 -14.49
CA GLY A 368 -8.43 -7.80 -15.32
C GLY A 368 -8.32 -7.45 -16.81
N ALA A 369 -8.32 -6.17 -17.14
CA ALA A 369 -8.17 -5.69 -18.51
C ALA A 369 -6.81 -6.09 -19.13
N ALA A 370 -5.72 -6.04 -18.37
CA ALA A 370 -4.39 -6.44 -18.83
C ALA A 370 -4.31 -7.95 -19.15
N PHE A 371 -4.94 -8.79 -18.33
CA PHE A 371 -5.04 -10.22 -18.59
C PHE A 371 -5.85 -10.52 -19.86
N ILE A 372 -7.00 -9.86 -20.03
CA ILE A 372 -7.84 -9.99 -21.23
C ILE A 372 -7.08 -9.52 -22.48
N ALA A 373 -6.41 -8.37 -22.41
CA ALA A 373 -5.62 -7.84 -23.52
C ALA A 373 -4.47 -8.77 -23.91
N THR A 374 -3.77 -9.33 -22.91
CA THR A 374 -2.69 -10.32 -23.14
C THR A 374 -3.24 -11.59 -23.77
N ALA A 375 -4.39 -12.09 -23.29
CA ALA A 375 -5.05 -13.26 -23.87
C ALA A 375 -5.46 -13.03 -25.33
N ALA A 376 -6.06 -11.87 -25.63
CA ALA A 376 -6.45 -11.49 -26.98
C ALA A 376 -5.23 -11.39 -27.92
N LEU A 377 -4.14 -10.79 -27.45
CA LEU A 377 -2.88 -10.70 -28.22
C LEU A 377 -2.29 -12.10 -28.48
N CYS A 378 -2.26 -12.98 -27.48
CA CYS A 378 -1.75 -14.34 -27.64
C CYS A 378 -2.57 -15.15 -28.64
N VAL A 379 -3.90 -15.06 -28.60
CA VAL A 379 -4.79 -15.74 -29.57
C VAL A 379 -4.59 -15.16 -30.97
N LEU A 380 -4.51 -13.83 -31.10
CA LEU A 380 -4.28 -13.17 -32.40
C LEU A 380 -2.95 -13.62 -33.02
N LEU A 381 -1.85 -13.57 -32.26
CA LEU A 381 -0.54 -14.04 -32.73
C LEU A 381 -0.55 -15.54 -33.04
N GLY A 382 -1.23 -16.35 -32.21
CA GLY A 382 -1.44 -17.77 -32.45
C GLY A 382 -2.13 -18.04 -33.78
N LEU A 383 -3.19 -17.29 -34.10
CA LEU A 383 -3.91 -17.38 -35.37
C LEU A 383 -3.04 -16.95 -36.55
N ILE A 384 -2.32 -15.82 -36.45
CA ILE A 384 -1.41 -15.32 -37.49
C ILE A 384 -0.29 -16.33 -37.78
N PHE A 385 0.35 -16.88 -36.75
CA PHE A 385 1.42 -17.86 -36.92
C PHE A 385 0.91 -19.20 -37.44
N THR A 386 -0.29 -19.61 -37.03
CA THR A 386 -0.95 -20.80 -37.59
C THR A 386 -1.26 -20.60 -39.07
N ALA A 387 -1.85 -19.47 -39.46
CA ALA A 387 -2.10 -19.13 -40.85
C ALA A 387 -0.82 -19.10 -41.68
N ARG A 388 0.26 -18.46 -41.18
CA ARG A 388 1.56 -18.45 -41.83
C ARG A 388 2.13 -19.85 -42.01
N HIS A 389 2.02 -20.70 -40.98
CA HIS A 389 2.51 -22.08 -41.03
C HIS A 389 1.76 -22.93 -42.06
N LEU A 390 0.46 -22.70 -42.22
CA LEU A 390 -0.38 -23.40 -43.21
C LEU A 390 -0.16 -22.88 -44.65
N ILE A 391 0.00 -21.57 -44.85
CA ILE A 391 0.17 -20.96 -46.18
C ILE A 391 1.60 -21.19 -46.71
N ARG A 392 2.62 -21.09 -45.85
CA ARG A 392 4.04 -21.26 -46.22
C ARG A 392 4.76 -22.20 -45.24
N PRO A 393 4.52 -23.52 -45.31
CA PRO A 393 5.21 -24.47 -44.45
C PRO A 393 6.70 -24.54 -44.81
N ARG A 394 7.58 -24.29 -43.83
CA ARG A 394 9.03 -24.48 -43.95
C ARG A 394 9.42 -25.83 -43.32
N LYS A 395 10.28 -26.60 -44.01
CA LYS A 395 10.90 -27.79 -43.43
C LYS A 395 11.87 -27.39 -42.32
N LEU A 396 11.75 -28.01 -41.15
CA LEU A 396 12.67 -27.79 -40.03
C LEU A 396 14.06 -28.32 -40.40
N GLY A 397 15.10 -27.50 -40.24
CA GLY A 397 16.48 -27.90 -40.52
C GLY A 397 16.82 -28.03 -42.01
N ASP A 398 16.10 -27.33 -42.89
CA ASP A 398 16.38 -27.33 -44.32
C ASP A 398 17.79 -26.78 -44.64
N LEU A 399 18.66 -27.62 -45.18
CA LEU A 399 20.04 -27.29 -45.51
C LEU A 399 20.14 -26.27 -46.65
N SER A 400 19.13 -26.14 -47.52
CA SER A 400 19.13 -25.18 -48.63
C SER A 400 19.11 -23.72 -48.18
N MET A 401 18.72 -23.47 -46.92
CA MET A 401 18.61 -22.12 -46.33
C MET A 401 19.80 -21.77 -45.44
N LEU A 402 20.87 -22.56 -45.49
CA LEU A 402 22.14 -22.23 -44.86
C LEU A 402 22.79 -21.15 -45.70
N SER A 403 23.29 -20.09 -45.08
CA SER A 403 23.77 -18.89 -45.79
C SER A 403 24.94 -19.13 -46.76
N TRP A 404 25.56 -20.30 -46.71
CA TRP A 404 26.65 -20.72 -47.59
C TRP A 404 26.20 -21.69 -48.71
N ASN A 405 24.92 -22.07 -48.71
CA ASN A 405 24.27 -22.87 -49.75
C ASN A 405 23.36 -22.00 -50.66
N GLU A 406 23.27 -20.70 -50.38
CA GLU A 406 22.57 -19.69 -51.18
C GLU A 406 23.46 -19.04 -52.23
#